data_AF-A0A4R4UDC8-F1
#
_entry.id   AF-A0A4R4UDC8-F1
#
_cell.length_a   1.000
_cell.length_b   1.000
_cell.length_c   1.000
_cell.angle_alpha   90.00
_cell.angle_beta   90.00
_cell.angle_gamma   90.00
#
_symmetry.space_group_name_H-M   'P 1'
#
loop_
_entity.id
_entity.type
_entity.pdbx_description
1 polymer ?
#
loop_
_entity_poly.entity_id
_entity_poly.type
_entity_poly.pdbx_seq_one_letter_code
_entity_poly.pdbx_strand_id
1 'polypeptide(L)'
;MLGPEHAALFGEAGWSKDDVRRFVFDNAVNSRSELAAVGKDALSRHTRWRLPAGHPDAIPDQASASDTPDRVPALKTPSSIAVMVAGANNAGVSTVIETFGMRGDTPSIARVEDLDG
;
A
#
# COMPACT_ATOMS: atom_id res chain seq x y z
N MET A 1 -3.98 -7.30 4.71
CA MET A 1 -4.34 -8.38 5.65
C MET A 1 -4.14 -9.70 4.94
N LEU A 2 -3.37 -10.60 5.55
CA LEU A 2 -3.15 -11.96 5.06
C LEU A 2 -4.02 -12.94 5.85
N GLY A 3 -4.68 -13.86 5.16
CA GLY A 3 -5.23 -15.05 5.81
C GLY A 3 -4.11 -15.96 6.34
N PRO A 4 -4.37 -16.82 7.33
CA PRO A 4 -3.37 -17.71 7.93
C PRO A 4 -2.63 -18.57 6.90
N GLU A 5 -3.32 -19.11 5.89
CA GLU A 5 -2.73 -19.98 4.86
C GLU A 5 -1.74 -19.21 3.98
N HIS A 6 -2.08 -17.99 3.58
CA HIS A 6 -1.18 -17.15 2.81
C HIS A 6 0.03 -16.71 3.65
N ALA A 7 -0.16 -16.43 4.94
CA ALA A 7 0.94 -16.12 5.84
C ALA A 7 1.90 -17.32 6.01
N ALA A 8 1.36 -18.53 6.14
CA ALA A 8 2.14 -19.76 6.19
C ALA A 8 2.90 -20.00 4.88
N LEU A 9 2.25 -19.85 3.73
CA LEU A 9 2.87 -19.98 2.42
C LEU A 9 4.08 -19.04 2.24
N PHE A 10 3.94 -17.77 2.62
CA PHE A 10 5.07 -16.84 2.60
C PHE A 10 6.18 -17.25 3.57
N GLY A 11 5.82 -17.66 4.79
CA GLY A 11 6.79 -18.13 5.79
C GLY A 11 7.57 -19.37 5.34
N GLU A 12 6.89 -20.36 4.75
CA GLU A 12 7.50 -21.58 4.18
C GLU A 12 8.45 -21.26 3.02
N ALA A 13 8.13 -20.23 2.23
CA ALA A 13 9.00 -19.70 1.19
C ALA A 13 10.15 -18.82 1.73
N GLY A 14 10.24 -18.62 3.05
CA GLY A 14 11.27 -17.83 3.71
C GLY A 14 11.06 -16.31 3.67
N TRP A 15 9.86 -15.84 3.32
CA TRP A 15 9.56 -14.41 3.23
C TRP A 15 9.16 -13.85 4.59
N SER A 16 9.79 -12.73 4.96
CA SER A 16 9.37 -11.91 6.09
C SER A 16 8.21 -10.98 5.71
N LYS A 17 7.57 -10.36 6.71
CA LYS A 17 6.60 -9.27 6.47
C LYS A 17 7.23 -8.09 5.74
N ASP A 18 8.53 -7.86 5.93
CA ASP A 18 9.27 -6.78 5.28
C ASP A 18 9.48 -7.10 3.79
N ASP A 19 9.73 -8.36 3.45
CA ASP A 19 9.83 -8.82 2.06
C ASP A 19 8.49 -8.69 1.35
N VAL A 20 7.39 -9.13 1.97
CA VAL A 20 6.03 -8.94 1.42
C VAL A 20 5.72 -7.45 1.23
N ARG A 21 6.03 -6.61 2.23
CA ARG A 21 5.84 -5.16 2.16
C ARG A 21 6.63 -4.55 1.00
N ARG A 22 7.91 -4.92 0.88
CA ARG A 22 8.78 -4.43 -0.18
C ARG A 22 8.27 -4.88 -1.55
N PHE A 23 7.91 -6.15 -1.68
CA PHE A 23 7.35 -6.69 -2.92
C PHE A 23 6.09 -5.94 -3.35
N VAL A 24 5.15 -5.70 -2.43
CA VAL A 24 3.94 -4.94 -2.74
C VAL A 24 4.27 -3.50 -3.13
N PHE A 25 5.13 -2.80 -2.38
CA PHE A 25 5.55 -1.44 -2.73
C PHE A 25 6.21 -1.37 -4.11
N ASP A 26 7.12 -2.32 -4.36
CA ASP A 26 7.86 -2.39 -5.60
C ASP A 26 6.93 -2.70 -6.77
N ASN A 27 5.82 -3.44 -6.61
CA ASN A 27 4.96 -3.86 -7.73
C ASN A 27 3.63 -3.11 -7.85
N ALA A 28 3.15 -2.46 -6.78
CA ALA A 28 1.92 -1.68 -6.81
C ALA A 28 2.16 -0.32 -7.47
N VAL A 29 2.17 -0.30 -8.80
CA VAL A 29 2.42 0.88 -9.62
C VAL A 29 1.34 1.06 -10.68
N ASN A 30 1.18 2.30 -11.14
CA ASN A 30 0.36 2.65 -12.30
C ASN A 30 1.25 3.30 -13.36
N SER A 31 0.83 3.27 -14.63
CA SER A 31 1.47 4.10 -15.64
C SER A 31 1.03 5.56 -15.52
N ARG A 32 1.92 6.49 -15.87
CA ARG A 32 1.58 7.91 -15.92
C ARG A 32 0.45 8.21 -16.91
N SER A 33 0.44 7.54 -18.06
CA SER A 33 -0.57 7.72 -19.10
C SER A 33 -1.96 7.26 -18.65
N GLU A 34 -2.07 6.13 -17.97
CA GLU A 34 -3.35 5.66 -17.40
C GLU A 34 -3.88 6.65 -16.37
N LEU A 35 -3.01 7.19 -15.52
CA LEU A 35 -3.41 8.21 -14.54
C LEU A 35 -3.86 9.51 -15.22
N ALA A 36 -3.17 9.96 -16.26
CA ALA A 36 -3.58 11.13 -17.04
C ALA A 36 -4.94 10.93 -17.73
N ALA A 37 -5.18 9.75 -18.30
CA ALA A 37 -6.44 9.41 -18.96
C ALA A 37 -7.66 9.52 -18.03
N VAL A 38 -7.46 9.40 -16.71
CA VAL A 38 -8.53 9.52 -15.70
C VAL A 38 -8.42 10.80 -14.85
N GLY A 39 -7.62 11.78 -15.28
CA GLY A 39 -7.48 13.07 -14.57
C GLY A 39 -6.77 12.98 -13.22
N LYS A 40 -5.78 12.09 -13.08
CA LYS A 40 -4.99 11.83 -11.86
C LYS A 40 -3.49 12.10 -12.07
N ASP A 41 -3.16 13.04 -12.96
CA ASP A 41 -1.80 13.35 -13.42
C ASP A 41 -1.03 14.34 -12.52
N ALA A 42 -1.67 14.95 -11.53
CA ALA A 42 -1.02 15.81 -10.53
C ALA A 42 -1.40 15.42 -9.10
N LEU A 43 -0.78 16.08 -8.12
CA LEU A 43 -1.08 15.91 -6.70
C LEU A 43 -1.68 17.19 -6.11
N SER A 44 -2.56 17.06 -5.12
CA SER A 44 -3.01 18.18 -4.30
C SER A 44 -1.90 18.67 -3.38
N ARG A 45 -1.71 19.99 -3.29
CA ARG A 45 -0.84 20.63 -2.30
C ARG A 45 -1.19 20.24 -0.86
N HIS A 46 -2.48 20.08 -0.56
CA HIS A 46 -3.00 19.90 0.79
C HIS A 46 -3.10 18.44 1.20
N THR A 47 -3.74 17.61 0.38
CA THR A 47 -4.04 16.21 0.73
C THR A 47 -3.04 15.23 0.17
N ARG A 48 -2.25 15.64 -0.84
CA ARG A 48 -1.41 14.76 -1.67
C ARG A 48 -2.18 13.68 -2.42
N TRP A 49 -3.50 13.79 -2.51
CA TRP A 49 -4.30 12.93 -3.38
C TRP A 49 -4.12 13.34 -4.82
N ARG A 50 -4.29 12.37 -5.74
CA ARG A 50 -4.21 12.65 -7.16
C ARG A 50 -5.42 13.45 -7.63
N LEU A 51 -5.14 14.43 -8.48
CA LEU A 51 -6.13 15.31 -9.09
C LEU A 51 -5.65 15.77 -10.47
N PRO A 52 -6.52 16.43 -11.28
CA PRO A 52 -6.12 16.90 -12.60
C PRO A 52 -5.07 18.01 -12.54
N ALA A 53 -4.08 18.01 -13.44
CA ALA A 53 -3.03 19.03 -13.48
C ALA A 53 -3.54 20.48 -13.61
N GLY A 54 -4.74 20.70 -14.17
CA GLY A 54 -5.38 22.01 -14.26
C GLY A 54 -6.04 22.53 -12.97
N HIS A 55 -6.05 21.74 -11.89
CA HIS A 55 -6.68 22.15 -10.63
C HIS A 55 -5.87 23.27 -9.93
N PRO A 56 -6.51 24.26 -9.28
CA PRO A 56 -5.80 25.35 -8.58
C PRO A 56 -4.78 24.88 -7.52
N ASP A 57 -5.09 23.76 -6.86
CA ASP A 57 -4.21 23.15 -5.85
C ASP A 57 -3.19 22.16 -6.42
N ALA A 58 -3.09 22.03 -7.74
CA ALA A 58 -2.17 21.09 -8.37
C ALA A 58 -0.71 21.47 -8.11
N ILE A 59 0.07 20.45 -7.78
CA ILE A 59 1.52 20.49 -7.75
C ILE A 59 2.08 19.31 -8.56
N PRO A 60 3.29 19.45 -9.13
CA PRO A 60 3.92 18.37 -9.88
C PRO A 60 4.08 17.09 -9.04
N ASP A 61 3.82 15.96 -9.67
CA ASP A 61 4.05 14.64 -9.09
C ASP A 61 5.54 14.35 -8.97
N GLN A 62 6.00 13.96 -7.79
CA GLN A 62 7.41 13.69 -7.48
C GLN A 62 7.97 12.50 -8.26
N ALA A 63 7.14 11.54 -8.69
CA ALA A 63 7.58 10.44 -9.54
C ALA A 63 8.21 10.94 -10.85
N SER A 64 7.80 12.12 -11.33
CA SER A 64 8.30 12.74 -12.57
C SER A 64 9.79 13.11 -12.50
N ALA A 65 10.37 13.18 -11.29
CA ALA A 65 11.78 13.48 -11.06
C ALA A 65 12.62 12.23 -10.74
N SER A 66 12.05 11.03 -10.84
CA SER A 66 12.76 9.77 -10.61
C SER A 66 13.37 9.21 -11.91
N ASP A 67 14.25 8.20 -11.77
CA ASP A 67 14.83 7.47 -12.90
C ASP A 67 13.80 6.71 -13.75
N THR A 68 12.59 6.51 -13.22
CA THR A 68 11.49 5.80 -13.87
C THR A 68 10.20 6.64 -13.87
N PRO A 69 10.16 7.76 -14.62
CA PRO A 69 9.10 8.76 -14.50
C PRO A 69 7.71 8.26 -14.93
N ASP A 70 7.65 7.25 -15.80
CA ASP A 70 6.38 6.65 -16.23
C ASP A 70 5.82 5.62 -15.25
N ARG A 71 6.65 5.22 -14.26
CA ARG A 71 6.29 4.26 -13.23
C ARG A 71 5.91 4.99 -11.97
N VAL A 72 4.62 5.02 -11.68
CA VAL A 72 4.07 5.81 -10.57
C VAL A 72 3.68 4.87 -9.43
N PRO A 73 4.41 4.87 -8.29
CA PRO A 73 4.03 4.09 -7.11
C PRO A 73 2.64 4.46 -6.61
N ALA A 74 1.84 3.44 -6.27
CA ALA A 74 0.54 3.64 -5.63
C ALA A 74 0.68 4.21 -4.21
N LEU A 75 1.81 3.92 -3.56
CA LEU A 75 2.13 4.31 -2.17
C LEU A 75 3.43 5.12 -2.13
N LYS A 76 3.59 6.00 -1.15
CA LYS A 76 4.76 6.88 -1.05
C LYS A 76 6.01 6.17 -0.51
N THR A 77 5.83 5.25 0.44
CA THR A 77 6.93 4.50 1.07
C THR A 77 6.49 3.07 1.34
N PRO A 78 7.41 2.09 1.41
CA PRO A 78 7.08 0.74 1.85
C PRO A 78 6.41 0.74 3.23
N SER A 79 6.91 1.56 4.16
CA SER A 79 6.37 1.70 5.53
C SER A 79 4.92 2.15 5.60
N SER A 80 4.34 2.66 4.50
CA SER A 80 2.91 2.97 4.41
C SER A 80 2.03 1.71 4.33
N ILE A 81 2.62 0.52 4.16
CA ILE A 81 1.91 -0.75 4.06
C ILE A 81 1.96 -1.48 5.42
N ALA A 82 0.78 -1.69 6.01
CA ALA A 82 0.62 -2.55 7.17
C ALA A 82 0.34 -4.00 6.75
N VAL A 83 1.18 -4.94 7.21
CA VAL A 83 1.00 -6.38 7.00
C VAL A 83 0.56 -7.02 8.31
N MET A 84 -0.69 -7.49 8.34
CA MET A 84 -1.32 -8.17 9.48
C MET A 84 -1.81 -9.54 9.05
N VAL A 85 -1.79 -10.50 9.98
CA VAL A 85 -2.35 -11.85 9.79
C VAL A 85 -3.58 -11.94 10.68
N ALA A 86 -4.73 -12.27 10.11
CA ALA A 86 -5.98 -12.42 10.83
C ALA A 86 -6.95 -13.32 10.05
N GLY A 87 -7.86 -13.98 10.75
CA GLY A 87 -8.86 -14.87 10.18
C GLY A 87 -8.80 -16.28 10.78
N ALA A 88 -9.85 -17.06 10.55
CA ALA A 88 -9.87 -18.47 10.88
C ALA A 88 -9.18 -19.29 9.77
N ASN A 89 -8.68 -20.48 10.12
CA ASN A 89 -8.26 -21.47 9.13
C ASN A 89 -9.45 -21.74 8.18
N ASN A 90 -9.16 -21.81 6.88
CA ASN A 90 -10.11 -21.98 5.79
C ASN A 90 -11.03 -20.76 5.54
N ALA A 91 -10.68 -19.57 6.02
CA ALA A 91 -11.40 -18.33 5.66
C ALA A 91 -11.18 -17.92 4.19
N GLY A 92 -10.11 -18.41 3.55
CA GLY A 92 -9.95 -18.41 2.09
C GLY A 92 -9.69 -17.05 1.43
N VAL A 93 -9.42 -15.98 2.19
CA VAL A 93 -9.21 -14.64 1.62
C VAL A 93 -8.11 -13.85 2.30
N SER A 94 -7.28 -13.18 1.49
CA SER A 94 -6.42 -12.06 1.88
C SER A 94 -6.97 -10.78 1.25
N THR A 95 -6.94 -9.68 1.99
CA THR A 95 -7.49 -8.38 1.54
C THR A 95 -6.43 -7.30 1.64
N VAL A 96 -6.28 -6.50 0.59
CA VAL A 96 -5.53 -5.23 0.65
C VAL A 96 -6.48 -4.16 1.15
N ILE A 97 -6.13 -3.53 2.27
CA ILE A 97 -6.90 -2.42 2.84
C ILE A 97 -6.06 -1.17 2.61
N GLU A 98 -6.59 -0.23 1.85
CA GLU A 98 -6.03 1.13 1.82
C GLU A 98 -6.28 1.75 3.18
N THR A 99 -5.22 1.90 3.98
CA THR A 99 -5.29 2.79 5.13
C THR A 99 -5.29 4.20 4.57
N PHE A 100 -6.47 4.79 4.36
CA PHE A 100 -6.59 6.23 4.16
C PHE A 100 -5.70 6.89 5.22
N GLY A 101 -4.65 7.60 4.77
CA GLY A 101 -3.50 7.95 5.59
C GLY A 101 -3.90 8.34 7.02
N MET A 102 -3.39 7.61 8.00
CA MET A 102 -3.70 7.92 9.39
C MET A 102 -2.97 9.21 9.77
N ARG A 103 -3.71 10.18 10.30
CA ARG A 103 -3.15 11.16 11.23
C ARG A 103 -2.74 10.40 12.48
N GLY A 104 -1.45 10.12 12.66
CA GLY A 104 -0.92 9.56 13.91
C GLY A 104 0.03 8.38 13.72
N ASP A 105 0.83 8.15 14.77
CA ASP A 105 1.92 7.20 14.84
C ASP A 105 1.53 5.75 14.51
N THR A 106 2.56 4.93 14.30
CA THR A 106 2.47 3.48 14.07
C THR A 106 1.46 2.82 15.04
N PRO A 107 0.46 2.07 14.52
CA PRO A 107 -0.48 1.35 15.38
C PRO A 107 0.27 0.45 16.36
N SER A 108 -0.12 0.46 17.63
CA SER A 108 0.45 -0.44 18.64
C SER A 108 0.10 -1.89 18.30
N ILE A 109 1.11 -2.76 18.42
CA ILE A 109 0.92 -4.22 18.27
C ILE A 109 0.26 -4.72 19.57
N ALA A 110 -0.98 -5.20 19.48
CA ALA A 110 -1.60 -5.96 20.55
C ALA A 110 -1.35 -7.46 20.30
N ARG A 111 -0.92 -8.19 21.34
CA ARG A 111 -0.99 -9.66 21.32
C ARG A 111 -2.45 -10.07 21.41
N VAL A 112 -2.89 -10.92 20.49
CA VAL A 112 -4.15 -11.64 20.61
C VAL A 112 -3.86 -12.85 21.50
N GLU A 113 -4.54 -12.93 22.65
CA GLU A 113 -4.52 -14.14 23.46
C GLU A 113 -5.44 -15.17 22.80
N ASP A 114 -4.92 -16.37 22.56
CA ASP A 114 -5.73 -17.50 22.10
C ASP A 114 -6.71 -17.88 23.22
N LEU A 115 -8.00 -17.85 22.92
CA LEU A 115 -9.02 -18.39 23.81
C LEU A 115 -8.99 -19.91 23.67
N ASP A 116 -8.33 -20.55 24.62
CA ASP A 116 -8.37 -22.01 24.80
C ASP A 116 -9.83 -22.47 24.93
N GLY A 117 -10.24 -23.40 24.08
CA GLY A 117 -11.50 -24.14 24.12
C GLY A 117 -11.25 -25.62 24.41
#